data_AF-A0A0F9LJH2-F1
#
_entry.id   AF-A0A0F9LJH2-F1
#
_cell.length_a   1.000
_cell.length_b   1.000
_cell.length_c   1.000
_cell.angle_alpha   90.00
_cell.angle_beta   90.00
_cell.angle_gamma   90.00
#
_symmetry.space_group_name_H-M   'P 1'
#
loop_
_entity.id
_entity.type
_entity.pdbx_description
1 polymer ?
#
loop_
_entity_poly.entity_id
_entity_poly.type
_entity_poly.pdbx_seq_one_letter_code
_entity_poly.pdbx_strand_id
1 'polypeptide(L)'
;MKTKMRLSRAWPLANKIQMELEPACERIEKAGSVRRASPKDTVGDIEFVIIPRLCPELPAQISLFSDEPPTMVSALDMVLDKMVREKENFRRGDKNGPSLKSFLIQFDEDGSELGLELWITTPQQWGYIFALHTTGC
;
A
#
# COMPACT_ATOMS: atom_id res chain seq x y z
N MET A 1 -6.49 10.81 16.09
CA MET A 1 -5.18 11.31 16.54
C MET A 1 -4.14 10.33 16.00
N LYS A 2 -3.14 10.74 15.19
CA LYS A 2 -2.17 9.77 14.63
C LYS A 2 -1.35 9.18 15.78
N THR A 3 -1.56 7.90 16.08
CA THR A 3 -0.89 7.21 17.19
C THR A 3 0.48 6.73 16.74
N LYS A 4 1.48 6.95 17.58
CA LYS A 4 2.85 6.47 17.38
C LYS A 4 2.97 5.04 17.91
N MET A 5 3.43 4.12 17.07
CA MET A 5 3.59 2.69 17.40
C MET A 5 5.08 2.34 17.54
N ARG A 6 5.47 1.49 18.50
CA ARG A 6 6.86 0.99 18.55
C ARG A 6 7.21 0.18 17.30
N LEU A 7 8.44 0.32 16.80
CA LEU A 7 8.93 -0.46 15.66
C LEU A 7 8.72 -1.98 15.82
N SER A 8 8.87 -2.51 17.04
CA SER A 8 8.66 -3.94 17.34
C SER A 8 7.23 -4.42 17.07
N ARG A 9 6.22 -3.54 17.14
CA ARG A 9 4.83 -3.83 16.76
C ARG A 9 4.55 -3.46 15.30
N ALA A 10 5.14 -2.37 14.80
CA ALA A 10 4.94 -1.91 13.43
C ALA A 10 5.52 -2.87 12.40
N TRP A 11 6.65 -3.51 12.70
CA TRP A 11 7.34 -4.41 11.78
C TRP A 11 6.54 -5.69 11.46
N PRO A 12 6.00 -6.44 12.44
CA PRO A 12 5.09 -7.56 12.16
C PRO A 12 3.85 -7.13 11.37
N LEU A 13 3.26 -5.98 11.71
CA LEU A 13 2.09 -5.46 11.00
C LEU A 13 2.43 -5.13 9.53
N ALA A 14 3.56 -4.45 9.30
CA ALA A 14 4.05 -4.15 7.96
C ALA A 14 4.32 -5.44 7.16
N ASN A 15 4.91 -6.47 7.76
CA ASN A 15 5.13 -7.74 7.06
C ASN A 15 3.82 -8.43 6.69
N LYS A 16 2.82 -8.41 7.58
CA LYS A 16 1.50 -8.97 7.28
C LYS A 16 0.84 -8.25 6.11
N ILE A 17 0.87 -6.92 6.11
CA ILE A 17 0.33 -6.11 5.00
C ILE A 17 1.09 -6.39 3.71
N GLN A 18 2.43 -6.44 3.76
CA GLN A 18 3.24 -6.76 2.60
C GLN A 18 2.86 -8.12 2.00
N MET A 19 2.74 -9.17 2.81
CA MET A 19 2.35 -10.51 2.35
C MET A 19 0.98 -10.53 1.67
N GLU A 20 0.04 -9.70 2.13
CA GLU A 20 -1.29 -9.60 1.52
C GLU A 20 -1.28 -8.82 0.19
N LEU A 21 -0.43 -7.79 0.07
CA LEU A 21 -0.35 -6.93 -1.12
C LEU A 21 0.60 -7.49 -2.20
N GLU A 22 1.62 -8.26 -1.81
CA GLU A 22 2.67 -8.79 -2.69
C GLU A 22 2.15 -9.54 -3.93
N PRO A 23 1.10 -10.39 -3.85
CA PRO A 23 0.56 -11.07 -5.03
C PRO A 23 0.01 -10.12 -6.11
N ALA A 24 -0.43 -8.93 -5.71
CA ALA A 24 -0.98 -7.89 -6.59
C ALA A 24 0.07 -6.88 -7.05
N CYS A 25 1.33 -7.05 -6.66
CA CYS A 25 2.44 -6.18 -7.02
C CYS A 25 3.41 -6.90 -7.95
N GLU A 26 4.07 -6.14 -8.83
CA GLU A 26 5.33 -6.57 -9.45
C GLU A 26 6.49 -6.39 -8.47
N ARG A 27 6.41 -5.33 -7.65
CA ARG A 27 7.39 -5.03 -6.62
C ARG A 27 6.75 -4.29 -5.46
N ILE A 28 7.16 -4.62 -4.24
CA ILE A 28 6.76 -3.92 -3.01
C ILE A 28 7.95 -3.86 -2.06
N GLU A 29 8.25 -2.69 -1.51
CA GLU A 29 9.28 -2.53 -0.49
C GLU A 29 8.79 -1.63 0.64
N LYS A 30 9.12 -2.03 1.88
CA LYS A 30 8.94 -1.17 3.06
C LYS A 30 9.81 0.08 2.90
N ALA A 31 9.26 1.25 3.17
CA ALA A 31 9.94 2.52 3.15
C ALA A 31 9.89 3.18 4.54
N GLY A 32 10.26 4.47 4.59
CA GLY A 32 10.13 5.30 5.78
C GLY A 32 10.92 4.80 6.99
N SER A 33 10.40 5.13 8.16
CA SER A 33 10.99 4.77 9.46
C SER A 33 11.03 3.26 9.68
N VAL A 34 10.07 2.51 9.12
CA VAL A 34 10.05 1.04 9.20
C VAL A 34 11.31 0.48 8.52
N ARG A 35 11.65 0.96 7.31
CA ARG A 35 12.85 0.51 6.59
C ARG A 35 14.16 0.89 7.30
N ARG A 36 14.24 2.08 7.90
CA ARG A 36 15.46 2.54 8.60
C ARG A 36 15.72 1.80 9.91
N ALA A 37 14.70 1.13 10.46
CA ALA A 37 14.80 0.28 11.65
C ALA A 37 15.54 0.93 12.84
N SER A 38 15.26 2.21 13.11
CA SER A 38 15.96 2.94 14.16
C SER A 38 15.63 2.34 15.55
N PRO A 39 16.62 2.01 16.40
CA PRO A 39 16.41 1.23 17.63
C PRO A 39 15.54 1.89 18.71
N LYS A 40 15.34 3.21 18.65
CA LYS A 40 14.57 3.98 19.64
C LYS A 40 13.21 4.43 19.11
N ASP A 41 12.86 4.08 17.86
CA ASP A 41 11.81 4.79 17.16
C ASP A 41 10.41 4.22 17.39
N THR A 42 9.52 5.17 17.67
CA THR A 42 8.12 5.02 17.37
C THR A 42 7.85 5.43 15.92
N VAL A 43 7.15 4.58 15.20
CA VAL A 43 6.66 4.74 13.84
C VAL A 43 5.32 5.48 13.89
N GLY A 44 5.19 6.57 13.13
CA GLY A 44 3.92 7.30 13.00
C GLY A 44 3.00 6.71 11.93
N ASP A 45 3.59 6.01 10.96
CA ASP A 45 2.97 5.46 9.77
C ASP A 45 3.84 4.37 9.14
N ILE A 46 3.18 3.41 8.50
CA ILE A 46 3.83 2.40 7.67
C ILE A 46 3.82 2.91 6.23
N GLU A 47 4.98 2.94 5.60
CA GLU A 47 5.13 3.37 4.21
C GLU A 47 5.58 2.20 3.34
N PHE A 48 5.00 2.09 2.14
CA PHE A 48 5.47 1.18 1.10
C PHE A 48 5.68 1.93 -0.22
N VAL A 49 6.69 1.50 -0.98
CA VAL A 49 6.84 1.86 -2.39
C VAL A 49 6.52 0.64 -3.23
N ILE A 50 5.60 0.81 -4.18
CA ILE A 50 4.94 -0.28 -4.90
C ILE A 50 4.97 -0.03 -6.41
N ILE A 51 5.28 -1.08 -7.17
CA ILE A 51 4.96 -1.20 -8.59
C ILE A 51 3.80 -2.20 -8.68
N PRO A 52 2.57 -1.74 -9.00
CA PRO A 52 1.40 -2.61 -9.05
C PRO A 52 1.46 -3.51 -10.28
N ARG A 53 0.91 -4.72 -10.17
CA ARG A 53 0.68 -5.57 -11.34
C ARG A 53 -0.54 -5.07 -12.10
N LEU A 54 -0.38 -4.84 -13.39
CA LEU A 54 -1.50 -4.49 -14.26
C LEU A 54 -2.08 -5.77 -14.88
N CYS A 55 -3.40 -5.92 -14.84
CA CYS A 55 -4.12 -7.01 -15.49
C CYS A 55 -5.19 -6.46 -16.44
N PRO A 56 -5.50 -7.16 -17.54
CA PRO A 56 -6.59 -6.77 -18.40
C PRO A 56 -7.91 -6.95 -17.67
N GLU A 57 -8.72 -5.90 -17.61
CA GLU A 57 -10.11 -5.99 -17.19
C GLU A 57 -10.89 -6.70 -18.31
N LEU A 58 -11.31 -7.93 -18.06
CA LEU A 58 -12.20 -8.63 -18.98
C LEU A 58 -13.61 -8.07 -18.77
N PRO A 59 -14.23 -7.41 -19.77
CA PRO A 59 -15.61 -6.98 -19.65
C PRO A 59 -16.52 -8.19 -19.43
N ALA A 60 -17.57 -8.02 -18.63
CA ALA A 60 -18.57 -9.06 -18.33
C ALA A 60 -19.24 -9.64 -19.59
N GLN A 61 -19.14 -8.95 -20.73
CA GLN A 61 -19.43 -9.46 -22.06
C GLN A 61 -18.21 -9.23 -22.94
N ILE A 62 -17.42 -10.28 -23.16
CA ILE A 62 -16.38 -10.28 -24.19
C ILE A 62 -17.10 -10.28 -25.54
N SER A 63 -17.20 -9.13 -26.18
CA SER A 63 -17.45 -9.12 -27.62
C SER A 63 -16.15 -9.55 -28.29
N LEU A 64 -16.14 -10.80 -28.78
CA LEU A 64 -15.05 -11.45 -29.52
C LEU A 64 -14.58 -10.67 -30.77
N PHE A 65 -15.30 -9.61 -31.14
CA PHE A 65 -15.08 -8.78 -32.33
C PHE A 65 -14.83 -7.30 -31.99
N SER A 66 -14.50 -6.98 -30.73
CA SER A 66 -14.15 -5.61 -30.35
C SER A 66 -12.71 -5.33 -30.74
N ASP A 67 -12.48 -4.31 -31.57
CA ASP A 67 -11.12 -3.85 -31.90
C ASP A 67 -10.47 -3.01 -30.78
N GLU A 68 -11.22 -2.73 -29.71
CA GLU A 68 -10.70 -1.96 -28.57
C GLU A 68 -9.84 -2.84 -27.67
N PRO A 69 -8.59 -2.42 -27.36
CA PRO A 69 -7.74 -3.15 -26.43
C PRO A 69 -8.39 -3.14 -25.03
N PRO A 70 -8.24 -4.22 -24.24
CA PRO A 70 -8.79 -4.29 -22.89
C PRO A 70 -8.20 -3.18 -22.01
N THR A 71 -9.05 -2.55 -21.22
CA THR A 71 -8.62 -1.59 -20.19
C THR A 71 -7.72 -2.32 -19.20
N MET A 72 -6.52 -1.79 -18.95
CA MET A 72 -5.62 -2.34 -17.94
C MET A 72 -5.98 -1.78 -16.58
N VAL A 73 -6.25 -2.67 -15.62
CA VAL A 73 -6.57 -2.31 -14.24
C VAL A 73 -5.46 -2.77 -13.29
N SER A 74 -5.32 -2.05 -12.19
CA SER A 74 -4.34 -2.36 -11.15
C SER A 74 -4.88 -3.49 -10.28
N ALA A 75 -4.22 -4.65 -10.27
CA ALA A 75 -4.55 -5.74 -9.36
C ALA A 75 -4.48 -5.31 -7.89
N LEU A 76 -3.61 -4.33 -7.58
CA LEU A 76 -3.49 -3.73 -6.25
C LEU A 76 -4.79 -3.05 -5.83
N ASP A 77 -5.44 -2.32 -6.75
CA ASP A 77 -6.70 -1.64 -6.42
C ASP A 77 -7.82 -2.61 -6.09
N MET A 78 -7.89 -3.74 -6.80
CA MET A 78 -8.84 -4.80 -6.49
C MET A 78 -8.63 -5.39 -5.09
N VAL A 79 -7.36 -5.63 -4.70
CA VAL A 79 -7.04 -6.14 -3.36
C VAL A 79 -7.34 -5.11 -2.29
N LEU A 80 -7.01 -3.83 -2.51
CA LEU A 80 -7.29 -2.76 -1.56
C LEU A 80 -8.81 -2.56 -1.37
N ASP A 81 -9.59 -2.60 -2.46
CA ASP A 81 -11.05 -2.55 -2.38
C ASP A 81 -11.64 -3.72 -1.61
N LYS A 82 -11.12 -4.93 -1.83
CA LYS A 82 -11.50 -6.11 -1.06
C LYS A 82 -11.18 -5.93 0.42
N MET A 83 -9.98 -5.47 0.76
CA MET A 83 -9.57 -5.23 2.15
C MET A 83 -10.47 -4.21 2.85
N VAL A 84 -10.81 -3.10 2.19
CA VAL A 84 -11.71 -2.07 2.76
C VAL A 84 -13.12 -2.61 2.99
N ARG A 85 -13.60 -3.53 2.14
CA ARG A 85 -14.93 -4.13 2.29
C ARG A 85 -14.98 -5.22 3.37
N GLU A 86 -13.92 -6.01 3.49
CA GLU A 86 -13.91 -7.20 4.34
C GLU A 86 -13.32 -6.97 5.74
N LYS A 87 -12.48 -5.94 5.91
CA LYS A 87 -11.78 -5.67 7.18
C LYS A 87 -12.31 -4.42 7.85
N GLU A 88 -13.00 -4.60 8.97
CA GLU A 88 -13.55 -3.49 9.79
C GLU A 88 -12.46 -2.54 10.32
N ASN A 89 -11.24 -3.07 10.49
CA ASN A 89 -10.08 -2.33 11.00
C ASN A 89 -9.26 -1.63 9.91
N PHE A 90 -9.73 -1.61 8.65
CA PHE A 90 -9.00 -1.05 7.52
C PHE A 90 -9.87 -0.05 6.74
N ARG A 91 -9.45 1.22 6.69
CA ARG A 91 -10.24 2.30 6.09
C ARG A 91 -9.40 3.13 5.13
N ARG A 92 -10.04 3.66 4.08
CA ARG A 92 -9.41 4.64 3.18
C ARG A 92 -9.16 5.95 3.93
N GLY A 93 -7.97 6.51 3.76
CA GLY A 93 -7.63 7.86 4.20
C GLY A 93 -7.98 8.92 3.16
N ASP A 94 -7.58 10.16 3.44
CA ASP A 94 -7.96 11.33 2.65
C ASP A 94 -7.23 11.44 1.30
N LYS A 95 -6.06 10.81 1.16
CA LYS A 95 -5.21 10.87 -0.05
C LYS A 95 -5.32 9.57 -0.82
N ASN A 96 -6.01 9.55 -1.97
CA ASN A 96 -6.20 8.35 -2.78
C ASN A 96 -6.13 8.68 -4.29
N GLY A 97 -4.97 9.18 -4.71
CA GLY A 97 -4.67 9.48 -6.11
C GLY A 97 -3.93 8.34 -6.83
N PRO A 98 -3.54 8.55 -8.10
CA PRO A 98 -2.82 7.56 -8.89
C PRO A 98 -1.44 7.19 -8.34
N SER A 99 -0.75 8.15 -7.71
CA SER A 99 0.62 7.99 -7.19
C SER A 99 0.70 7.73 -5.69
N LEU A 100 -0.37 8.01 -4.93
CA LEU A 100 -0.41 7.85 -3.48
C LEU A 100 -1.79 7.39 -3.04
N LYS A 101 -1.82 6.29 -2.30
CA LYS A 101 -3.01 5.79 -1.61
C LYS A 101 -2.75 5.71 -0.12
N SER A 102 -3.62 6.33 0.66
CA SER A 102 -3.50 6.40 2.12
C SER A 102 -4.66 5.65 2.76
N PHE A 103 -4.33 5.00 3.88
CA PHE A 103 -5.25 4.19 4.67
C PHE A 103 -4.99 4.40 6.16
N LEU A 104 -5.99 4.06 6.96
CA LEU A 104 -5.92 3.98 8.41
C LEU A 104 -6.17 2.55 8.85
N ILE A 105 -5.29 2.05 9.71
CA ILE A 105 -5.35 0.69 10.23
C ILE A 105 -5.54 0.78 11.74
N GLN A 106 -6.67 0.29 12.23
CA GLN A 106 -6.88 0.11 13.65
C GLN A 106 -6.12 -1.15 14.10
N PHE A 107 -5.27 -1.00 15.10
CA PHE A 107 -4.35 -2.06 15.56
C PHE A 107 -4.53 -2.47 17.01
N ASP A 108 -5.21 -1.67 17.83
CA ASP A 108 -5.59 -2.00 19.20
C ASP A 108 -7.12 -1.85 19.37
N GLU A 109 -7.67 -2.59 20.33
CA GLU A 109 -9.11 -2.59 20.65
C GLU A 109 -9.60 -1.26 21.24
N ASP A 110 -8.66 -0.43 21.73
CA ASP A 110 -8.92 0.91 22.26
C ASP A 110 -9.24 1.96 21.19
N GLY A 111 -9.21 1.57 19.91
CA GLY A 111 -9.43 2.47 18.78
C GLY A 111 -8.16 3.15 18.26
N SER A 112 -6.96 2.72 18.70
CA SER A 112 -5.71 3.26 18.17
C SER A 112 -5.53 2.91 16.69
N GLU A 113 -5.27 3.95 15.89
CA GLU A 113 -5.08 3.87 14.44
C GLU A 113 -3.66 4.27 14.04
N LEU A 114 -3.12 3.55 13.06
CA LEU A 114 -1.84 3.84 12.42
C LEU A 114 -2.06 4.16 10.95
N GLY A 115 -1.34 5.15 10.43
CA GLY A 115 -1.36 5.47 9.00
C GLY A 115 -0.65 4.40 8.17
N LEU A 116 -1.20 4.11 7.00
CA LEU A 116 -0.55 3.35 5.94
C LEU A 116 -0.51 4.21 4.68
N GLU A 117 0.68 4.46 4.14
CA GLU A 117 0.88 5.17 2.88
C GLU A 117 1.50 4.25 1.82
N LEU A 118 0.85 4.16 0.67
CA LEU A 118 1.26 3.35 -0.47
C LEU A 118 1.66 4.29 -1.61
N TRP A 119 2.96 4.37 -1.87
CA TRP A 119 3.54 5.16 -2.95
C TRP A 119 3.64 4.31 -4.21
N ILE A 120 2.84 4.64 -5.22
CA ILE A 120 2.73 3.90 -6.46
C ILE A 120 3.69 4.51 -7.47
N THR A 121 4.52 3.67 -8.10
CA THR A 121 5.56 4.08 -9.02
C THR A 121 5.74 3.10 -10.18
N THR A 122 6.63 3.44 -11.11
CA THR A 122 7.03 2.62 -12.25
C THR A 122 8.47 2.14 -12.11
N PRO A 123 8.90 1.11 -12.86
CA PRO A 123 10.30 0.66 -12.85
C PRO A 123 11.32 1.78 -13.10
N GLN A 124 11.00 2.75 -13.97
CA GLN A 124 11.89 3.87 -14.33
C GLN A 124 12.03 4.87 -13.18
N GLN A 125 10.97 5.03 -12.38
CA GLN A 125 10.92 5.99 -11.28
C GLN A 125 11.36 5.39 -9.94
N TRP A 126 11.42 4.06 -9.87
CA TRP A 126 11.70 3.29 -8.66
C TRP A 126 12.86 3.84 -7.84
N GLY A 127 14.01 4.07 -8.48
CA GLY A 127 15.24 4.43 -7.78
C GLY A 127 15.11 5.71 -6.95
N TYR A 128 14.53 6.77 -7.53
CA TYR A 128 14.42 8.05 -6.84
C TYR A 128 13.21 8.09 -5.90
N ILE A 129 12.07 7.48 -6.26
CA ILE A 129 10.91 7.39 -5.37
C ILE A 129 11.28 6.61 -4.11
N PHE A 130 11.92 5.45 -4.26
CA PHE A 130 12.32 4.66 -3.10
C PHE A 130 13.35 5.37 -2.23
N ALA A 131 14.28 6.11 -2.83
CA ALA A 131 15.23 6.93 -2.07
C ALA A 131 14.52 8.04 -1.27
N LEU A 132 13.65 8.84 -1.90
CA LEU A 132 12.93 9.94 -1.26
C LEU A 132 12.09 9.49 -0.06
N HIS A 133 11.38 8.36 -0.21
CA HIS A 133 10.55 7.80 0.87
C HIS A 133 11.34 7.00 1.90
N THR A 134 12.65 6.85 1.71
CA THR A 134 13.53 6.19 2.68
C THR A 134 14.34 7.20 3.49
N THR A 135 14.62 8.38 2.93
CA THR A 135 15.41 9.42 3.59
C THR A 135 14.61 10.09 4.69
N GLY A 136 15.10 10.00 5.92
CA GLY A 136 14.59 10.71 7.09
C GLY A 136 15.69 10.70 8.14
N CYS A 137 16.42 11.80 8.23
CA CYS A 137 17.37 12.06 9.31
C CYS A 137 16.66 12.76 10.46
#